data_AF-A0A3G2JRK7-F1
#
_entry.id   AF-A0A3G2JRK7-F1
#
_cell.length_a   1.000
_cell.length_b   1.000
_cell.length_c   1.000
_cell.angle_alpha   90.00
_cell.angle_beta   90.00
_cell.angle_gamma   90.00
#
_symmetry.space_group_name_H-M   'P 1'
#
loop_
_entity.id
_entity.type
_entity.pdbx_description
1 polymer ?
#
loop_
_entity_poly.entity_id
_entity_poly.type
_entity_poly.pdbx_seq_one_letter_code
_entity_poly.pdbx_strand_id
1 'polypeptide(L)'
;MDRRMITAWLAEERIPSPEQQRRLEDAFRLLRRRNMAPSMTRRLNARGGTRVEIYPVDQSDVDDKHRRTARWRHKNIYRWDPIIAAWSRSDLRELTHRWHDVITDLDSDWRMYEHVTHLGFWA
;
A
#
# COMPACT_ATOMS: atom_id res chain seq x y z
N MET A 1 11.20 -15.09 -17.30
CA MET A 1 12.65 -14.77 -17.34
C MET A 1 13.41 -16.07 -17.35
N ASP A 2 14.43 -16.20 -18.19
CA ASP A 2 15.26 -17.41 -18.27
C ASP A 2 16.29 -17.42 -17.13
N ARG A 3 16.44 -18.58 -16.47
CA ARG A 3 17.42 -18.81 -15.40
C ARG A 3 18.85 -18.58 -15.88
N ARG A 4 19.17 -18.91 -17.13
CA ARG A 4 20.51 -18.68 -17.72
C ARG A 4 20.87 -17.19 -17.77
N MET A 5 19.89 -16.34 -18.08
CA MET A 5 20.09 -14.90 -18.11
C MET A 5 20.39 -14.34 -16.72
N ILE A 6 19.68 -14.82 -15.71
CA ILE A 6 19.92 -14.41 -14.32
C ILE A 6 21.32 -14.84 -13.88
N THR A 7 21.75 -16.07 -14.21
CA THR A 7 23.11 -16.53 -13.90
C THR A 7 24.19 -15.65 -14.55
N ALA A 8 24.02 -15.27 -15.82
CA ALA A 8 24.97 -14.39 -16.52
C ALA A 8 25.05 -12.98 -15.89
N TRP A 9 23.95 -12.45 -15.38
CA TRP A 9 23.95 -11.17 -14.66
C TRP A 9 24.61 -11.26 -13.29
N LEU A 10 24.39 -12.36 -12.56
CA LEU A 10 25.04 -12.61 -11.27
C LEU A 10 26.55 -12.82 -11.41
N ALA A 11 27.00 -13.35 -12.55
CA ALA A 11 28.42 -13.50 -12.89
C ALA A 11 29.05 -12.23 -13.48
N GLU A 12 28.29 -11.13 -13.58
CA GLU A 12 28.72 -9.86 -14.19
C GLU A 12 29.14 -9.97 -15.68
N GLU A 13 28.84 -11.08 -16.34
CA GLU A 13 29.17 -11.31 -17.76
C GLU A 13 28.30 -10.46 -18.71
N ARG A 14 27.13 -10.02 -18.26
CA ARG A 14 26.18 -9.20 -19.02
C ARG A 14 25.48 -8.19 -18.13
N ILE A 15 25.19 -7.02 -18.69
CA ILE A 15 24.40 -5.97 -18.02
C ILE A 15 22.93 -6.07 -18.49
N PRO A 16 21.94 -6.05 -17.58
CA PRO A 16 20.53 -6.08 -17.96
C PRO A 16 20.11 -4.80 -18.70
N SER A 17 19.27 -4.93 -19.72
CA SER A 17 18.65 -3.78 -20.40
C SER A 17 17.72 -3.00 -19.46
N PRO A 18 17.36 -1.74 -19.77
CA PRO A 18 16.44 -0.95 -18.93
C PRO A 18 15.11 -1.65 -18.64
N GLU A 19 14.53 -2.35 -19.62
CA GLU A 19 13.30 -3.13 -19.44
C GLU A 19 13.51 -4.30 -18.45
N GLN A 20 14.65 -4.98 -18.55
CA GLN A 20 15.01 -6.09 -17.66
C GLN A 20 15.28 -5.60 -16.23
N GLN A 21 15.95 -4.46 -16.09
CA GLN A 21 16.16 -3.80 -14.78
C GLN A 21 14.83 -3.49 -14.11
N ARG A 22 13.87 -2.92 -14.86
CA ARG A 22 12.53 -2.63 -14.35
C ARG A 22 11.80 -3.90 -13.89
N ARG A 23 11.87 -4.99 -14.67
CA ARG A 23 11.28 -6.29 -14.28
C ARG A 23 11.93 -6.86 -13.01
N LEU A 24 13.25 -6.75 -12.88
CA LEU A 24 13.98 -7.17 -11.68
C LEU A 24 13.57 -6.33 -10.47
N GLU A 25 13.47 -5.02 -10.63
CA GLU A 25 13.04 -4.10 -9.58
C GLU A 25 11.62 -4.41 -9.11
N ASP A 26 10.69 -4.64 -10.03
CA ASP A 26 9.30 -5.02 -9.71
C ASP A 26 9.25 -6.35 -8.94
N ALA A 27 10.01 -7.35 -9.40
CA ALA A 27 10.11 -8.64 -8.72
C ALA A 27 10.74 -8.53 -7.33
N PHE A 28 11.80 -7.72 -7.18
CA PHE A 28 12.44 -7.44 -5.91
C PHE A 28 11.48 -6.75 -4.94
N ARG A 29 10.78 -5.70 -5.39
CA ARG A 29 9.77 -4.97 -4.59
C ARG A 29 8.66 -5.92 -4.13
N LEU A 30 8.19 -6.81 -5.00
CA LEU A 30 7.19 -7.82 -4.65
C LEU A 30 7.71 -8.79 -3.57
N LEU A 31 8.92 -9.34 -3.75
CA LEU A 31 9.52 -10.24 -2.77
C LEU A 31 9.76 -9.54 -1.42
N ARG A 32 10.23 -8.30 -1.45
CA ARG A 32 10.43 -7.47 -0.25
C ARG A 32 9.11 -7.30 0.51
N ARG A 33 8.01 -6.97 -0.17
CA ARG A 33 6.69 -6.86 0.46
C ARG A 33 6.25 -8.17 1.12
N ARG A 34 6.43 -9.31 0.44
CA ARG A 34 6.12 -10.65 0.99
C ARG A 34 6.93 -10.96 2.24
N ASN A 35 8.22 -10.66 2.23
CA ASN A 35 9.11 -10.90 3.38
C ASN A 35 8.81 -9.98 4.57
N MET A 36 8.38 -8.74 4.30
CA MET A 36 8.00 -7.78 5.34
C MET A 36 6.61 -8.05 5.94
N ALA A 37 5.72 -8.73 5.22
CA ALA A 37 4.34 -8.92 5.64
C ALA A 37 4.19 -9.53 7.05
N PRO A 38 4.90 -10.62 7.43
CA PRO A 38 4.73 -11.22 8.76
C PRO A 38 5.12 -10.28 9.91
N SER A 39 6.22 -9.54 9.77
CA SER A 39 6.64 -8.59 10.81
C SER A 39 5.72 -7.38 10.90
N MET A 40 5.24 -6.89 9.75
CA MET A 40 4.30 -5.78 9.67
C MET A 40 2.94 -6.14 10.27
N THR A 41 2.37 -7.30 9.93
CA THR A 41 1.12 -7.80 10.52
C THR A 41 1.25 -7.92 12.04
N ARG A 42 2.32 -8.55 12.55
CA ARG A 42 2.54 -8.66 14.01
C ARG A 42 2.59 -7.29 14.68
N ARG A 43 3.34 -6.35 14.12
CA ARG A 43 3.48 -4.99 14.69
C ARG A 43 2.15 -4.26 14.70
N LEU A 44 1.41 -4.29 13.60
CA LEU A 44 0.15 -3.55 13.45
C LEU A 44 -1.00 -4.12 14.29
N ASN A 45 -0.93 -5.42 14.63
CA ASN A 45 -1.91 -6.07 15.50
C ASN A 45 -1.48 -6.15 16.98
N ALA A 46 -0.25 -5.75 17.33
CA ALA A 46 0.38 -6.05 18.64
C ALA A 46 -0.40 -5.57 19.87
N ARG A 47 -1.22 -4.52 19.75
CA ARG A 47 -2.04 -3.96 20.83
C ARG A 47 -3.55 -4.07 20.56
N GLY A 48 -3.95 -5.13 19.86
CA GLY A 48 -5.33 -5.30 19.37
C GLY A 48 -5.64 -4.46 18.14
N GLY A 49 -4.64 -3.87 17.49
CA GLY A 49 -4.78 -3.00 16.32
C GLY A 49 -3.84 -1.81 16.37
N THR A 50 -4.00 -0.92 15.39
CA THR A 50 -3.24 0.33 15.30
C THR A 50 -4.18 1.48 14.99
N ARG A 51 -4.02 2.59 15.72
CA ARG A 51 -4.66 3.87 15.41
C ARG A 51 -3.90 4.54 14.28
N VAL A 52 -4.59 4.85 13.19
CA VAL A 52 -4.05 5.51 12.01
C VAL A 52 -4.67 6.87 11.81
N GLU A 53 -3.89 7.77 11.22
CA GLU A 53 -4.36 9.02 10.63
C GLU A 53 -4.61 8.81 9.15
N ILE A 54 -5.81 9.15 8.71
CA ILE A 54 -6.27 8.99 7.35
C ILE A 54 -6.39 10.38 6.73
N TYR A 55 -5.53 10.67 5.77
CA TYR A 55 -5.53 11.93 5.05
C TYR A 55 -6.40 11.79 3.80
N PRO A 56 -7.28 12.77 3.53
CA PRO A 56 -8.15 12.71 2.37
C PRO A 56 -7.35 12.78 1.08
N VAL A 57 -8.01 12.45 -0.03
CA VAL A 57 -7.47 12.60 -1.38
C VAL A 57 -6.96 14.03 -1.62
N ASP A 58 -5.86 14.13 -2.36
CA ASP A 58 -5.34 15.42 -2.82
C ASP A 58 -6.32 16.06 -3.81
N GLN A 59 -6.63 17.33 -3.54
CA GLN A 59 -7.57 18.13 -4.34
C GLN A 59 -6.87 19.36 -4.95
N SER A 60 -5.52 19.38 -5.02
CA SER A 60 -4.75 20.47 -5.64
C SER A 60 -5.23 20.79 -7.05
N ASP A 61 -5.61 19.76 -7.80
CA ASP A 61 -5.98 19.86 -9.22
C ASP A 61 -7.51 19.98 -9.42
N VAL A 62 -8.28 20.10 -8.33
CA VAL A 62 -9.74 20.27 -8.37
C VAL A 62 -10.07 21.76 -8.36
N ASP A 63 -10.97 22.21 -9.26
CA ASP A 63 -11.51 23.56 -9.24
C ASP A 63 -12.06 23.95 -7.85
N ASP A 64 -11.80 25.18 -7.41
CA ASP A 64 -12.18 25.65 -6.07
C ASP A 64 -13.67 25.44 -5.73
N LYS A 65 -14.57 25.62 -6.71
CA LYS A 65 -16.03 25.40 -6.56
C LYS A 65 -16.43 23.93 -6.31
N HIS A 66 -15.54 22.99 -6.63
CA HIS A 66 -15.75 21.54 -6.47
C HIS A 66 -14.93 20.95 -5.32
N ARG A 67 -13.99 21.69 -4.75
CA ARG A 67 -13.21 21.27 -3.58
C ARG A 67 -14.12 21.08 -2.37
N ARG A 68 -13.91 19.98 -1.65
CA ARG A 68 -14.56 19.72 -0.36
C ARG A 68 -13.59 19.95 0.79
N THR A 69 -14.07 20.55 1.86
CA THR A 69 -13.32 20.70 3.10
C THR A 69 -13.28 19.36 3.85
N ALA A 70 -12.32 18.51 3.52
CA ALA A 70 -12.05 17.28 4.26
C ALA A 70 -10.90 17.50 5.24
N ARG A 71 -11.08 17.10 6.50
CA ARG A 71 -10.02 17.05 7.51
C ARG A 71 -9.42 15.66 7.55
N TRP A 72 -8.17 15.53 7.99
CA TRP A 72 -7.64 14.22 8.34
C TRP A 72 -8.46 13.61 9.49
N ARG A 73 -8.52 12.27 9.55
CA ARG A 73 -9.33 11.51 10.53
C ARG A 73 -8.46 10.52 11.28
N HIS A 74 -8.83 10.21 12.52
CA HIS A 74 -8.30 9.05 13.23
C HIS A 74 -9.23 7.85 13.07
N LYS A 75 -8.66 6.67 12.88
CA LYS A 75 -9.39 5.41 12.95
C LYS A 75 -8.53 4.31 13.58
N ASN A 76 -9.12 3.48 14.43
CA ASN A 76 -8.45 2.24 14.86
C ASN A 76 -8.75 1.10 13.88
N ILE A 77 -7.70 0.46 13.35
CA ILE A 77 -7.80 -0.72 12.50
C ILE A 77 -7.39 -1.93 13.34
N TYR A 78 -8.36 -2.81 13.60
CA TYR A 78 -8.21 -3.98 14.47
C TYR A 78 -7.76 -5.25 13.75
N ARG A 79 -7.94 -5.32 12.42
CA ARG A 79 -7.65 -6.52 11.60
C ARG A 79 -6.81 -6.16 10.39
N TRP A 80 -5.49 -6.16 10.57
CA TRP A 80 -4.55 -5.84 9.49
C TRP A 80 -4.26 -7.00 8.55
N ASP A 81 -4.46 -8.25 8.99
CA ASP A 81 -4.13 -9.46 8.24
C ASP A 81 -4.62 -9.46 6.78
N PRO A 82 -5.91 -9.20 6.47
CA PRO A 82 -6.38 -9.21 5.08
C PRO A 82 -5.78 -8.06 4.26
N ILE A 83 -5.57 -6.90 4.86
CA ILE A 83 -5.00 -5.70 4.20
C ILE A 83 -3.53 -5.97 3.84
N ILE A 84 -2.73 -6.44 4.81
CA ILE A 84 -1.31 -6.72 4.59
C ILE A 84 -1.14 -7.91 3.64
N ALA A 85 -2.01 -8.91 3.71
CA ALA A 85 -2.00 -10.02 2.77
C ALA A 85 -2.21 -9.54 1.32
N ALA A 86 -3.21 -8.68 1.06
CA ALA A 86 -3.45 -8.10 -0.26
C ALA A 86 -2.27 -7.24 -0.75
N TRP A 87 -1.77 -6.35 0.12
CA TRP A 87 -0.60 -5.52 -0.15
C TRP A 87 0.65 -6.35 -0.51
N SER A 88 0.89 -7.43 0.24
CA SER A 88 2.06 -8.31 0.05
C SER A 88 2.08 -9.00 -1.32
N ARG A 89 0.89 -9.25 -1.90
CA ARG A 89 0.73 -9.86 -3.23
C ARG A 89 0.63 -8.83 -4.35
N SER A 90 0.61 -7.53 -4.02
CA SER A 90 0.32 -6.45 -4.97
C SER A 90 -1.05 -6.61 -5.65
N ASP A 91 -2.00 -7.15 -4.89
CA ASP A 91 -3.38 -7.31 -5.30
C ASP A 91 -4.15 -6.02 -5.00
N LEU A 92 -4.09 -5.07 -5.94
CA LEU A 92 -4.72 -3.76 -5.76
C LEU A 92 -6.23 -3.88 -5.59
N ARG A 93 -6.87 -4.82 -6.29
CA ARG A 93 -8.33 -5.02 -6.22
C ARG A 93 -8.75 -5.45 -4.83
N GLU A 94 -8.11 -6.47 -4.28
CA GLU A 94 -8.41 -6.92 -2.92
C GLU A 94 -8.03 -5.85 -1.89
N LEU A 95 -6.91 -5.14 -2.09
CA LEU A 95 -6.51 -4.07 -1.20
C LEU A 95 -7.55 -2.93 -1.17
N THR A 96 -8.08 -2.53 -2.32
CA THR A 96 -9.17 -1.54 -2.43
C THR A 96 -10.43 -2.03 -1.73
N HIS A 97 -10.82 -3.29 -1.93
CA HIS A 97 -11.99 -3.86 -1.26
C HIS A 97 -11.83 -3.85 0.27
N ARG A 98 -10.68 -4.29 0.80
CA ARG A 98 -10.41 -4.26 2.24
C ARG A 98 -10.31 -2.85 2.78
N TRP A 99 -9.80 -1.91 1.99
CA TRP A 99 -9.75 -0.51 2.38
C TRP A 99 -11.15 0.10 2.45
N HIS A 100 -12.03 -0.23 1.50
CA HIS A 100 -13.42 0.20 1.49
C HIS A 100 -14.13 -0.26 2.78
N ASP A 101 -14.00 -1.53 3.18
CA ASP A 101 -14.55 -2.04 4.44
C ASP A 101 -14.07 -1.26 5.68
N VAL A 102 -12.84 -0.72 5.64
CA VAL A 102 -12.25 0.09 6.72
C VAL A 102 -12.84 1.50 6.76
N ILE A 103 -13.14 2.10 5.62
CA ILE A 103 -13.55 3.51 5.56
C ILE A 103 -15.06 3.70 5.53
N THR A 104 -15.87 2.70 5.17
CA THR A 104 -17.32 2.86 4.99
C THR A 104 -18.11 3.26 6.23
N ASP A 105 -17.56 3.04 7.43
CA ASP A 105 -18.12 3.47 8.71
C ASP A 105 -17.57 4.83 9.18
N LEU A 106 -16.66 5.44 8.40
CA LEU A 106 -16.48 6.89 8.48
C LEU A 106 -17.80 7.51 8.00
N ASP A 107 -18.20 8.61 8.63
CA ASP A 107 -19.45 9.33 8.36
C ASP A 107 -19.65 9.63 6.85
N SER A 108 -20.79 10.19 6.49
CA SER A 108 -21.27 10.63 5.15
C SER A 108 -20.23 11.11 4.11
N ASP A 109 -19.06 11.63 4.52
CA ASP A 109 -17.94 12.01 3.65
C ASP A 109 -16.83 10.96 3.47
N TRP A 110 -17.08 9.68 3.76
CA TRP A 110 -16.04 8.64 3.70
C TRP A 110 -15.40 8.47 2.32
N ARG A 111 -16.11 8.82 1.23
CA ARG A 111 -15.58 8.77 -0.14
C ARG A 111 -14.33 9.63 -0.35
N MET A 112 -14.14 10.67 0.47
CA MET A 112 -12.93 11.51 0.42
C MET A 112 -11.67 10.74 0.85
N TYR A 113 -11.81 9.55 1.43
CA TYR A 113 -10.73 8.69 1.90
C TYR A 113 -10.60 7.40 1.08
N GLU A 114 -11.29 7.27 -0.07
CA GLU A 114 -11.13 6.11 -0.95
C GLU A 114 -9.73 6.07 -1.59
N HIS A 115 -9.22 7.25 -1.97
CA HIS A 115 -7.89 7.46 -2.55
C HIS A 115 -7.04 8.35 -1.65
N VAL A 116 -6.64 7.81 -0.48
CA VAL A 116 -5.84 8.58 0.49
C VAL A 116 -4.49 9.00 -0.06
N THR A 117 -4.07 10.21 0.28
CA THR A 117 -2.71 10.68 -0.04
C THR A 117 -1.66 9.94 0.79
N HIS A 118 -1.93 9.73 2.08
CA HIS A 118 -1.07 8.94 2.97
C HIS A 118 -1.82 8.47 4.23
N LEU A 119 -1.22 7.50 4.91
CA LEU A 119 -1.62 7.05 6.25
C LEU A 119 -0.53 7.42 7.25
N GLY A 120 -0.90 8.13 8.32
CA GLY A 120 -0.04 8.37 9.46
C GLY A 120 -0.14 7.21 10.45
N PHE A 121 0.99 6.63 10.85
CA PHE A 121 1.05 5.61 11.90
C PHE A 121 1.63 6.25 13.16
N TRP A 122 0.80 6.40 14.20
CA TRP A 122 1.28 6.86 15.50
C TRP A 122 2.02 5.70 16.19
N ALA A 123 3.23 5.95 16.70
CA ALA A 123 4.05 4.98 17.43
C ALA A 123 3.69 4.98 18.93
#